data_AF-A0A0H3PVN4-F1
#
_entry.id   AF-A0A0H3PVN4-F1
#
_cell.length_a   1.000
_cell.length_b   1.000
_cell.length_c   1.000
_cell.angle_alpha   90.00
_cell.angle_beta   90.00
_cell.angle_gamma   90.00
#
_symmetry.space_group_name_H-M   'P 1'
#
loop_
_entity.id
_entity.type
_entity.pdbx_description
1 polymer ?
#
loop_
_entity_poly.entity_id
_entity_poly.type
_entity_poly.pdbx_seq_one_letter_code
_entity_poly.pdbx_strand_id
1 'polypeptide(L)' 'MGFYIFWIRVPKIIFKQKGFFFANVWIEYSRIKAMNLSEDGVLVMQLEQRRLLIRVRNIDDLERIYKLLVSTQ' A
#
# COMPACT_ATOMS: atom_id res chain seq x y z
N MET A 1 20.55 22.86 22.61
CA MET A 1 20.43 21.39 22.59
C MET A 1 19.59 21.01 21.37
N GLY A 2 20.09 20.15 20.47
CA GLY A 2 19.39 19.79 19.23
C GLY A 2 18.64 18.46 19.36
N PHE A 3 17.40 18.39 18.90
CA PHE A 3 16.63 17.14 18.82
C PHE A 3 16.75 16.56 17.41
N TYR A 4 17.19 15.30 17.29
CA TYR A 4 17.23 14.58 16.02
C TYR A 4 15.88 13.91 15.76
N ILE A 5 15.08 14.48 14.84
CA ILE A 5 13.74 13.97 14.46
C ILE A 5 13.76 12.87 13.38
N PHE A 6 14.94 12.40 12.98
CA PHE A 6 15.10 11.39 11.90
C PHE A 6 14.30 10.10 12.12
N TRP A 7 14.04 9.74 13.38
CA TRP A 7 13.32 8.53 13.77
C TRP A 7 11.79 8.69 13.74
N ILE A 8 11.25 9.91 13.61
CA ILE A 8 9.82 10.15 13.55
C ILE A 8 9.37 10.02 12.09
N ARG A 9 8.93 8.82 11.69
CA ARG A 9 8.34 8.57 10.37
C ARG A 9 6.96 7.94 10.49
N VAL A 10 6.02 8.49 9.72
CA VAL A 10 4.71 7.87 9.52
C VAL A 10 4.84 6.83 8.40
N PRO A 11 4.29 5.61 8.56
CA PRO A 11 4.27 4.64 7.48
C PRO A 11 3.48 5.20 6.29
N LYS A 12 4.15 5.29 5.14
CA LYS A 12 3.55 5.70 3.86
C LYS A 12 3.83 4.62 2.82
N ILE A 13 2.84 4.38 1.97
CA ILE A 13 2.97 3.50 0.80
C ILE A 13 3.32 4.38 -0.39
N ILE A 14 4.36 4.01 -1.12
CA ILE A 14 4.81 4.76 -2.29
C ILE A 14 4.64 3.86 -3.52
N PHE A 15 3.64 4.17 -4.34
CA PHE A 15 3.42 3.49 -5.61
C PHE A 15 4.38 3.99 -6.69
N LYS A 16 4.91 3.06 -7.49
CA LYS A 16 5.79 3.28 -8.63
C LYS A 16 5.28 2.43 -9.81
N GLN A 17 5.92 2.55 -10.97
CA GLN A 17 5.47 1.87 -12.20
C GLN A 17 5.57 0.33 -12.12
N LYS A 18 6.59 -0.24 -11.47
CA LYS A 18 6.80 -1.70 -11.41
C LYS A 18 6.38 -2.35 -10.08
N GLY A 19 5.97 -1.54 -9.12
CA GLY A 19 5.69 -2.01 -7.76
C GLY A 19 5.53 -0.86 -6.79
N PHE A 20 5.60 -1.15 -5.51
CA PHE A 20 5.46 -0.17 -4.45
C PHE A 20 6.42 -0.43 -3.30
N PHE A 21 6.69 0.62 -2.52
CA PHE A 21 7.51 0.55 -1.33
C PHE A 21 6.64 0.68 -0.08
N PHE A 22 6.77 -0.26 0.86
CA PHE A 22 6.07 -0.24 2.13
C PHE A 22 6.89 -0.94 3.23
N ALA A 23 6.86 -0.40 4.45
CA ALA A 23 7.56 -0.95 5.61
C ALA A 23 9.04 -1.28 5.34
N ASN A 24 9.73 -0.40 4.62
CA ASN A 24 11.12 -0.54 4.18
C ASN A 24 11.40 -1.71 3.20
N VAL A 25 10.37 -2.25 2.54
CA VAL A 25 10.49 -3.35 1.58
C VAL A 25 9.91 -2.94 0.22
N TRP A 26 10.58 -3.34 -0.86
CA TRP A 26 10.08 -3.24 -2.23
C TRP A 26 9.23 -4.46 -2.58
N ILE A 27 8.05 -4.22 -3.18
CA ILE A 27 7.11 -5.26 -3.58
C ILE A 27 6.69 -4.99 -5.02
N GLU A 28 6.97 -5.95 -5.90
CA GLU A 28 6.52 -5.91 -7.30
C GLU A 28 5.03 -6.25 -7.40
N TYR A 29 4.33 -5.64 -8.37
CA TYR A 29 2.91 -5.92 -8.60
C TYR A 29 2.65 -7.37 -8.99
N SER A 30 3.61 -8.02 -9.66
CA SER A 30 3.57 -9.45 -10.02
C SER A 30 3.41 -10.39 -8.82
N ARG A 31 3.79 -9.96 -7.63
CA ARG A 31 3.72 -10.74 -6.38
C ARG A 31 2.36 -10.65 -5.68
N ILE A 32 1.48 -9.77 -6.15
CA ILE A 32 0.11 -9.64 -5.65
C ILE A 32 -0.74 -10.73 -6.29
N LYS A 33 -1.21 -11.68 -5.48
CA LYS A 33 -2.07 -12.78 -5.92
C LYS A 33 -3.53 -12.39 -6.00
N ALA A 34 -3.98 -11.54 -5.07
CA ALA A 34 -5.35 -11.07 -5.01
C ALA A 34 -5.43 -9.71 -4.31
N MET A 35 -6.42 -8.92 -4.68
CA MET A 35 -6.78 -7.67 -4.02
C MET A 35 -8.26 -7.73 -3.66
N ASN A 36 -8.58 -7.45 -2.40
CA ASN A 36 -9.96 -7.38 -1.92
C ASN A 36 -10.23 -6.03 -1.29
N LEU A 37 -11.47 -5.57 -1.48
CA LEU A 37 -12.00 -4.37 -0.86
C LEU A 37 -12.90 -4.76 0.31
N SER A 38 -12.59 -4.26 1.50
CA SER A 38 -13.47 -4.40 2.65
C SER A 38 -14.44 -3.22 2.70
N GLU A 39 -15.68 -3.47 3.11
CA GLU A 39 -16.72 -2.44 3.32
C GLU A 39 -16.26 -1.35 4.31
N ASP A 40 -15.37 -1.69 5.25
CA ASP A 40 -14.76 -0.78 6.22
C ASP A 40 -13.65 0.15 5.66
N GLY A 41 -13.48 0.21 4.33
CA GLY A 41 -12.47 1.06 3.68
C GLY A 41 -11.03 0.52 3.81
N VAL A 42 -10.89 -0.81 3.96
CA VAL A 42 -9.59 -1.50 4.04
C VAL A 42 -9.31 -2.21 2.72
N LEU A 43 -8.20 -1.84 2.08
CA LEU A 43 -7.65 -2.56 0.93
C LEU A 43 -6.78 -3.71 1.45
N VAL A 44 -7.12 -4.93 1.07
CA VAL A 44 -6.38 -6.14 1.41
C VAL A 44 -5.62 -6.62 0.19
N MET A 45 -4.28 -6.55 0.22
CA MET A 45 -3.42 -7.14 -0.82
C MET A 45 -2.84 -8.46 -0.31
N GLN A 46 -3.16 -9.55 -1.00
CA GLN A 46 -2.59 -10.88 -0.70
C GLN A 46 -1.30 -11.06 -1.48
N LEU A 47 -0.18 -11.15 -0.76
CA LEU A 47 1.11 -11.55 -1.30
C LEU A 47 1.33 -13.04 -1.06
N GLU A 48 2.41 -13.60 -1.62
CA GLU A 48 2.78 -15.00 -1.45
C GLU A 48 2.87 -15.48 0.01
N GLN A 49 3.44 -14.65 0.90
CA GLN A 49 3.78 -15.03 2.28
C GLN A 49 3.00 -14.27 3.35
N ARG A 50 2.30 -13.18 2.98
CA ARG A 50 1.58 -12.34 3.94
C ARG A 50 0.48 -11.53 3.29
N ARG A 51 -0.46 -11.04 4.10
CA ARG A 51 -1.48 -10.08 3.69
C ARG A 51 -1.04 -8.68 4.13
N LEU A 52 -1.20 -7.71 3.24
CA LEU A 52 -1.07 -6.29 3.58
C LEU A 52 -2.46 -5.72 3.76
N LEU A 53 -2.73 -5.19 4.95
CA LEU A 53 -3.97 -4.49 5.28
C LEU A 53 -3.70 -3.00 5.26
N ILE A 54 -4.32 -2.30 4.32
CA ILE A 54 -4.11 -0.87 4.11
C ILE A 54 -5.44 -0.19 4.35
N ARG A 55 -5.53 0.48 5.49
CA ARG A 55 -6.67 1.35 5.77
C ARG A 55 -6.51 2.61 4.96
N VAL A 56 -7.47 2.88 4.08
CA VAL A 56 -7.48 4.10 3.28
C VAL A 56 -8.11 5.21 4.12
N ARG A 57 -7.51 6.39 4.10
CA ARG A 57 -7.98 7.55 4.89
C ARG A 57 -9.29 8.11 4.37
N ASN A 58 -9.45 8.13 3.06
CA ASN A 58 -10.67 8.57 2.39
C ASN A 58 -11.19 7.43 1.51
N ILE A 59 -12.43 6.99 1.75
CA ILE A 59 -13.07 5.91 1.00
C ILE A 59 -13.20 6.28 -0.48
N ASP A 60 -13.33 7.57 -0.82
CA ASP A 60 -13.39 8.02 -2.22
C ASP A 60 -12.06 7.77 -2.97
N ASP A 61 -10.93 7.78 -2.27
CA ASP A 61 -9.61 7.50 -2.86
C ASP A 61 -9.37 6.00 -3.09
N LEU A 62 -10.18 5.15 -2.47
CA LEU A 62 -10.05 3.70 -2.51
C LEU A 62 -10.25 3.16 -3.94
N GLU A 63 -11.28 3.65 -4.63
CA GLU A 63 -11.57 3.28 -6.02
C GLU A 63 -10.44 3.73 -6.96
N ARG A 64 -9.87 4.91 -6.71
CA ARG A 64 -8.75 5.44 -7.50
C ARG A 64 -7.48 4.60 -7.33
N ILE A 65 -7.18 4.16 -6.11
CA ILE A 65 -6.05 3.26 -5.82
C ILE A 65 -6.27 1.92 -6.51
N TYR A 66 -7.49 1.38 -6.45
CA TYR A 66 -7.84 0.14 -7.13
C TYR A 66 -7.61 0.24 -8.64
N LYS A 67 -8.15 1.29 -9.30
CA LYS A 67 -7.95 1.52 -10.74
C LYS A 67 -6.48 1.64 -11.11
N LEU A 68 -5.68 2.35 -10.30
CA LEU A 68 -4.23 2.44 -10.50
C LEU A 68 -3.56 1.06 -10.46
N LEU A 69 -3.87 0.24 -9.45
CA LEU A 69 -3.27 -1.07 -9.27
C LEU A 69 -3.65 -2.04 -10.41
N VAL A 70 -4.92 -2.02 -10.84
CA VAL A 70 -5.39 -2.83 -11.98
C VAL A 70 -4.75 -2.37 -13.29
N SER A 71 -4.61 -1.06 -13.51
CA SER A 71 -3.99 -0.54 -14.74
C SER A 71 -2.48 -0.82 -14.87
N THR A 72 -1.83 -1.20 -13.76
CA THR A 72 -0.39 -1.43 -13.70
C THR A 72 -0.02 -2.92 -13.71
N GLN A 73 -1.02 -3.80 -13.76
CA GLN A 73 -0.86 -5.25 -13.89
C GLN A 73 -0.84 -5.65 -15.37
#